data_AF-A0A379MSW2-F1
#
_entry.id   AF-A0A379MSW2-F1
#
_cell.length_a   1.000
_cell.length_b   1.000
_cell.length_c   1.000
_cell.angle_alpha   90.00
_cell.angle_beta   90.00
_cell.angle_gamma   90.00
#
_symmetry.space_group_name_H-M   'P 1'
#
loop_
_entity.id
_entity.type
_entity.pdbx_description
1 polymer ?
#
loop_
_entity_poly.entity_id
_entity_poly.type
_entity_poly.pdbx_seq_one_letter_code
_entity_poly.pdbx_strand_id
1 'polypeptide(L)' 'MEMSKYILQILRASLTTVFSWGFHSPRATQEGLMFKVRGFIHQGWVHVKYNEGPDLFDVDLLLP' A
#
# COMPACT_ATOMS: atom_id res chain seq x y z
N MET A 1 -6.96 4.78 10.89
CA MET A 1 -7.90 3.71 10.46
C MET A 1 -8.75 4.11 9.26
N GLU A 2 -9.31 5.33 9.21
CA GLU A 2 -10.05 5.77 8.02
C GLU A 2 -9.14 5.94 6.80
N MET A 3 -7.95 6.53 6.96
CA MET A 3 -7.00 6.70 5.85
C MET A 3 -6.55 5.36 5.24
N SER A 4 -6.31 4.34 6.06
CA SER A 4 -5.99 2.99 5.54
C SER A 4 -7.13 2.38 4.72
N LYS A 5 -8.40 2.66 5.07
CA LYS A 5 -9.56 2.20 4.29
C LYS A 5 -9.64 2.97 2.97
N TYR A 6 -9.41 4.28 3.01
CA TYR A 6 -9.40 5.12 1.82
C TYR A 6 -8.32 4.69 0.82
N ILE A 7 -7.08 4.49 1.28
CA ILE A 7 -5.99 3.95 0.45
C ILE A 7 -6.40 2.59 -0.12
N LEU A 8 -6.97 1.70 0.70
CA LEU A 8 -7.42 0.39 0.23
C LEU A 8 -8.55 0.48 -0.82
N GLN A 9 -9.44 1.47 -0.70
CA GLN A 9 -10.48 1.74 -1.71
C GLN A 9 -9.86 2.21 -3.03
N ILE A 10 -8.88 3.10 -3.00
CA ILE A 10 -8.13 3.54 -4.19
C ILE A 10 -7.49 2.32 -4.88
N LEU A 11 -6.79 1.48 -4.12
CA LEU A 11 -6.17 0.26 -4.66
C LEU A 11 -7.21 -0.68 -5.29
N ARG A 12 -8.36 -0.86 -4.64
CA ARG A 12 -9.46 -1.70 -5.15
C ARG A 12 -10.10 -1.18 -6.44
N ALA A 13 -9.93 0.10 -6.77
CA ALA A 13 -10.41 0.65 -8.04
C ALA A 13 -9.66 0.06 -9.26
N SER A 14 -8.46 -0.53 -9.05
CA SER A 14 -7.68 -1.17 -10.11
C SER A 14 -7.15 -2.55 -9.67
N LEU A 15 -8.06 -3.51 -9.50
CA LEU A 15 -7.73 -4.86 -9.03
C LEU A 15 -6.68 -5.58 -9.89
N THR A 16 -6.75 -5.44 -11.22
CA THR A 16 -5.78 -6.08 -12.13
C THR A 16 -4.35 -5.64 -11.84
N THR A 17 -4.14 -4.34 -11.61
CA THR A 17 -2.84 -3.76 -11.27
C THR A 17 -2.37 -4.27 -9.91
N VAL A 18 -3.24 -4.19 -8.89
CA VAL A 18 -2.91 -4.62 -7.52
C VAL A 18 -2.56 -6.11 -7.45
N PHE A 19 -3.30 -6.96 -8.17
CA PHE A 19 -3.02 -8.39 -8.22
C PHE A 19 -1.72 -8.72 -8.97
N SER A 20 -1.32 -7.92 -9.96
CA SER A 20 -0.04 -8.10 -10.65
C SER A 20 1.18 -7.96 -9.71
N TRP A 21 1.01 -7.31 -8.55
CA TRP A 21 2.05 -7.15 -7.54
C TRP A 21 2.11 -8.31 -6.54
N GLY A 22 1.20 -9.29 -6.62
CA GLY A 22 1.06 -10.32 -5.60
C GLY A 22 0.64 -9.73 -4.25
N PHE A 23 -0.24 -8.72 -4.26
CA PHE A 23 -0.76 -8.06 -3.07
C PHE A 23 -1.39 -9.04 -2.08
N HIS A 24 -0.92 -9.04 -0.82
CA HIS A 24 -1.52 -9.83 0.25
C HIS A 24 -1.25 -9.24 1.64
N SER A 25 -1.97 -9.75 2.64
CA SER A 25 -1.81 -9.37 4.05
C SER A 25 -1.88 -7.85 4.35
N PRO A 26 -2.89 -7.11 3.84
CA PRO A 26 -3.03 -5.69 4.16
C PRO A 26 -3.29 -5.49 5.66
N ARG A 27 -2.66 -4.44 6.22
CA ARG A 27 -2.73 -4.04 7.62
C ARG A 27 -2.88 -2.53 7.70
N ALA A 28 -3.87 -2.09 8.47
CA ALA A 28 -3.98 -0.69 8.83
C ALA A 28 -2.83 -0.30 9.77
N THR A 29 -2.26 0.87 9.55
CA THR A 29 -1.26 1.49 10.43
C THR A 29 -1.77 2.85 10.88
N GLN A 30 -1.07 3.51 11.80
CA GLN A 30 -1.39 4.88 12.20
C GLN A 30 -1.19 5.86 11.03
N GLU A 31 -0.15 5.63 10.22
CA GLU A 31 0.27 6.52 9.13
C GLU A 31 -0.43 6.24 7.78
N GLY A 32 -1.08 5.07 7.64
CA GLY A 32 -1.72 4.66 6.39
C GLY A 32 -1.91 3.15 6.26
N LEU A 33 -1.55 2.57 5.12
CA LEU A 33 -1.76 1.15 4.81
C LEU A 33 -0.43 0.45 4.54
N MET A 34 -0.22 -0.70 5.16
CA MET A 34 0.93 -1.56 4.91
C MET A 34 0.47 -2.91 4.37
N PHE A 35 1.15 -3.45 3.36
CA PHE A 35 0.81 -4.73 2.75
C PHE A 35 2.05 -5.43 2.20
N LYS A 36 1.96 -6.74 1.97
CA LYS A 36 3.03 -7.49 1.33
C LYS A 36 2.79 -7.58 -0.17
N VAL A 37 3.88 -7.59 -0.92
CA VAL A 37 3.90 -7.87 -2.36
C VAL A 37 4.83 -9.04 -2.63
N ARG A 38 4.49 -9.82 -3.66
CA ARG A 38 5.31 -10.90 -4.22
C ARG A 38 5.45 -10.69 -5.72
N GLY A 39 5.84 -9.48 -6.09
CA GLY A 39 6.02 -9.08 -7.47
C GLY A 39 7.34 -9.58 -8.05
N PHE A 40 7.51 -9.39 -9.35
CA PHE A 40 8.77 -9.71 -10.04
C PHE A 40 9.90 -8.74 -9.65
N ILE A 41 9.62 -7.43 -9.61
CA ILE A 41 10.61 -6.38 -9.35
C ILE A 41 10.90 -6.22 -7.86
N HIS A 42 9.85 -6.23 -7.02
CA HIS A 42 9.97 -6.07 -5.58
C HIS A 42 9.14 -7.14 -4.86
N GLN A 43 9.74 -7.69 -3.81
CA GLN A 43 9.13 -8.62 -2.87
C GLN A 43 9.43 -8.09 -1.48
N GLY A 44 8.42 -8.09 -0.59
CA GLY A 44 8.59 -7.53 0.73
C GLY A 44 7.36 -6.75 1.18
N TRP A 45 7.58 -5.85 2.14
CA TRP A 45 6.54 -4.98 2.65
C TRP A 45 6.54 -3.66 1.90
N VAL A 46 5.34 -3.17 1.59
CA VAL A 46 5.09 -1.82 1.09
C VAL A 46 4.32 -1.08 2.16
N HIS A 47 4.77 0.14 2.50
CA HIS A 47 4.07 1.03 3.41
C HIS A 47 3.67 2.30 2.67
N VAL A 48 2.37 2.50 2.52
CA VAL A 48 1.77 3.70 1.94
C VAL A 48 1.34 4.60 3.08
N LYS A 49 1.99 5.75 3.20
CA LYS A 49 1.77 6.74 4.27
C LYS A 49 1.11 7.97 3.67
N TYR A 50 0.13 8.52 4.36
CA TYR A 50 -0.45 9.80 3.96
C TYR A 50 0.41 10.95 4.47
N ASN A 51 0.83 11.81 3.56
CA ASN A 51 1.59 13.01 3.85
C ASN A 51 0.66 14.22 3.80
N GLU A 52 0.26 14.69 4.98
CA GLU A 52 -0.69 15.80 5.15
C GLU A 52 -0.17 17.13 4.58
N GLY A 53 1.15 17.30 4.44
CA GLY A 53 1.73 18.54 3.95
C GLY A 53 1.40 18.83 2.48
N PRO A 54 1.90 18.03 1.53
CA PRO A 54 1.60 18.16 0.10
C PRO A 54 0.28 17.52 -0.33
N ASP A 55 -0.46 16.88 0.58
CA ASP A 55 -1.65 16.07 0.29
C ASP A 55 -1.35 14.91 -0.68
N LEU A 56 -0.27 14.18 -0.42
CA LEU A 56 0.21 13.06 -1.26
C LEU A 56 0.43 11.78 -0.44
N PHE A 57 0.70 10.68 -1.14
CA PHE A 57 1.10 9.42 -0.52
C PHE A 57 2.59 9.14 -0.71
N ASP A 58 3.29 8.93 0.39
CA ASP A 58 4.66 8.42 0.40
C ASP A 58 4.63 6.88 0.38
N VAL A 59 5.46 6.27 -0.46
CA VAL A 59 5.50 4.81 -0.64
C VAL A 59 6.90 4.29 -0.34
N ASP A 60 7.02 3.57 0.78
CA ASP A 60 8.26 2.91 1.17
C ASP A 60 8.24 1.45 0.69
N LEU A 61 9.32 1.03 0.02
CA LEU A 61 9.58 -0.37 -0.36
C LEU A 61 10.59 -0.97 0.63
N LEU A 62 10.11 -1.80 1.56
CA LEU A 62 10.94 -2.41 2.59
C LEU A 62 11.49 -3.74 2.08
N LEU A 63 12.81 -3.88 2.10
CA LEU A 63 13.48 -5.12 1.74
C LEU A 63 12.99 -6.28 2.64
N PRO A 64 12.90 -7.50 2.08
CA PRO A 64 12.34 -8.66 2.76
C PRO A 64 13.19 -9.15 3.95
#